data_AF-A0A8C9LLI4-F1
#
_entry.id   AF-A0A8C9LLI4-F1
#
_cell.length_a   1.000
_cell.length_b   1.000
_cell.length_c   1.000
_cell.angle_alpha   90.00
_cell.angle_beta   90.00
_cell.angle_gamma   90.00
#
_symmetry.space_group_name_H-M   'P 1'
#
loop_
_entity.id
_entity.type
_entity.pdbx_description
1 polymer ?
#
loop_
_entity_poly.entity_id
_entity_poly.type
_entity_poly.pdbx_seq_one_letter_code
_entity_poly.pdbx_strand_id
1 'polypeptide(L)'
;MALNIIERIVTSLIRGHINIKHISIIMDGNRRYAKEKGIHLSLGHYMGSKTLIQIIEICIRLNIKILSVFSLSLLNYNRSPEEIHFLFYLNILVLINENFFFNFVKENKIRIKIIGNLSYVNENYRKIIYNIEERTKGFDNLTLNIFFSYTSKNEMSLCEFNPNLYYDTCKELLQERNINYSSSPIEKNQNDNESSKKIIINEKKKFKNNIQMKCYCGKYFYLDDPEKLKIINYHDKLLTSKLPPPNILIRTSGEHRLSDFMLYQVKFKKKKIK
;
A
#
# COMPACT_ATOMS: atom_id res chain seq x y z
N MET A 1 -20.16 14.07 10.62
CA MET A 1 -20.19 15.38 11.30
C MET A 1 -19.22 16.28 10.57
N ALA A 2 -19.69 17.41 10.04
CA ALA A 2 -18.87 18.35 9.26
C ALA A 2 -17.97 19.20 10.17
N LEU A 3 -16.90 19.78 9.61
CA LEU A 3 -16.01 20.70 10.34
C LEU A 3 -16.78 21.89 10.93
N ASN A 4 -16.40 22.29 12.15
CA ASN A 4 -16.97 23.46 12.81
C ASN A 4 -16.49 24.78 12.17
N ILE A 5 -17.16 25.90 12.47
CA ILE A 5 -16.88 27.19 11.83
C ILE A 5 -15.42 27.64 12.01
N ILE A 6 -14.81 27.37 13.18
CA ILE A 6 -13.43 27.76 13.48
C ILE A 6 -12.46 26.96 12.62
N GLU A 7 -12.63 25.63 12.57
CA GLU A 7 -11.83 24.75 11.72
C GLU A 7 -11.92 25.16 10.25
N ARG A 8 -13.12 25.56 9.80
CA ARG A 8 -13.34 26.07 8.44
C ARG A 8 -12.58 27.36 8.16
N ILE A 9 -12.56 28.30 9.11
CA ILE A 9 -11.83 29.56 8.98
C ILE A 9 -10.32 29.30 8.96
N VAL A 10 -9.81 28.52 9.93
CA VAL A 10 -8.38 28.19 10.04
C VAL A 10 -7.88 27.49 8.78
N THR A 11 -8.60 26.46 8.31
CA THR A 11 -8.23 25.76 7.07
C THR A 11 -8.22 26.69 5.86
N SER A 12 -9.16 27.64 5.78
CA SER A 12 -9.18 28.62 4.68
C SER A 12 -8.01 29.59 4.73
N LEU A 13 -7.61 30.05 5.92
CA LEU A 13 -6.48 30.98 6.09
C LEU A 13 -5.15 30.31 5.72
N ILE A 14 -4.93 29.07 6.15
CA ILE A 14 -3.65 28.40 5.92
C ILE A 14 -3.51 27.81 4.50
N ARG A 15 -4.61 27.60 3.77
CA ARG A 15 -4.63 26.99 2.43
C ARG A 15 -3.63 27.63 1.47
N GLY A 16 -3.49 28.96 1.50
CA GLY A 16 -2.57 29.70 0.62
C GLY A 16 -1.08 29.54 0.97
N HIS A 17 -0.77 29.08 2.18
CA HIS A 17 0.59 29.04 2.72
C HIS A 17 1.18 27.62 2.77
N ILE A 18 0.39 26.59 2.50
CA ILE A 18 0.83 25.19 2.55
C ILE A 18 1.24 24.68 1.17
N ASN A 19 2.45 24.13 1.07
CA ASN A 19 2.91 23.41 -0.12
C ASN A 19 2.97 21.89 0.12
N ILE A 20 1.89 21.35 0.70
CA ILE A 20 1.71 19.92 0.94
C ILE A 20 0.74 19.39 -0.11
N LYS A 21 1.18 18.40 -0.89
CA LYS A 21 0.37 17.78 -1.94
C LYS A 21 -0.02 16.36 -1.62
N HIS A 22 0.77 15.64 -0.83
CA HIS A 22 0.52 14.26 -0.45
C HIS A 22 0.71 14.05 1.06
N ILE A 23 -0.37 13.62 1.73
CA ILE A 23 -0.34 13.16 3.12
C ILE A 23 -0.62 11.66 3.16
N SER A 24 0.16 10.93 3.96
CA SER A 24 -0.10 9.53 4.30
C SER A 24 -0.46 9.41 5.78
N ILE A 25 -1.43 8.57 6.13
CA ILE A 25 -1.92 8.40 7.51
C ILE A 25 -2.03 6.92 7.87
N ILE A 26 -1.39 6.54 8.98
CA ILE A 26 -1.63 5.29 9.69
C ILE A 26 -2.68 5.57 10.77
N MET A 27 -3.91 5.11 10.52
CA MET A 27 -5.07 5.33 11.40
C MET A 27 -5.09 4.30 12.53
N ASP A 28 -4.13 4.42 13.46
CA ASP A 28 -3.96 3.53 14.59
C ASP A 28 -4.75 4.01 15.83
N GLY A 29 -5.04 3.09 16.75
CA GLY A 29 -5.69 3.40 18.03
C GLY A 29 -7.17 3.06 18.14
N ASN A 30 -7.83 2.61 17.08
CA ASN A 30 -9.28 2.31 17.10
C ASN A 30 -9.69 1.32 18.20
N ARG A 31 -8.88 0.27 18.43
CA ARG A 31 -9.12 -0.72 19.50
C ARG A 31 -8.91 -0.12 20.90
N ARG A 32 -7.91 0.76 21.06
CA ARG A 32 -7.67 1.46 22.33
C ARG A 32 -8.82 2.40 22.65
N TYR A 33 -9.27 3.17 21.66
CA TYR A 33 -10.45 4.02 21.78
C TYR A 33 -11.70 3.23 22.19
N ALA A 34 -11.96 2.08 21.56
CA ALA A 34 -13.08 1.22 21.93
C ALA A 34 -13.00 0.77 23.40
N LYS A 35 -11.81 0.33 23.84
CA LYS A 35 -11.58 -0.11 25.21
C LYS A 35 -11.77 1.05 26.21
N GLU A 36 -11.26 2.23 25.91
CA GLU A 36 -11.40 3.43 26.75
C GLU A 36 -12.87 3.86 26.89
N LYS A 37 -13.65 3.75 25.82
CA LYS A 37 -15.09 4.08 25.82
C LYS A 37 -16.00 2.95 26.31
N GLY A 38 -15.45 1.78 26.65
CA GLY A 38 -16.25 0.62 27.07
C GLY A 38 -17.18 0.08 25.99
N ILE A 39 -16.83 0.26 24.71
CA ILE A 39 -17.63 -0.18 23.56
C ILE A 39 -16.98 -1.35 22.84
N HIS A 40 -17.77 -2.04 21.99
CA HIS A 40 -17.27 -3.15 21.19
C HIS A 40 -16.13 -2.70 20.23
N LEU A 41 -15.12 -3.56 20.02
CA LEU A 41 -13.95 -3.28 19.18
C LEU A 41 -14.33 -2.79 17.77
N SER A 42 -15.32 -3.46 17.17
CA SER A 42 -15.88 -3.11 15.86
C SER A 42 -16.40 -1.66 15.81
N LEU A 43 -17.00 -1.18 16.91
CA LEU A 43 -17.52 0.19 16.96
C LEU A 43 -16.38 1.21 16.98
N GLY A 44 -15.24 0.90 17.60
CA GLY A 44 -14.05 1.73 17.50
C GLY A 44 -13.53 1.88 16.06
N HIS A 45 -13.55 0.79 15.29
CA HIS A 45 -13.20 0.81 13.87
C HIS A 45 -14.20 1.62 13.04
N TYR A 46 -15.51 1.49 13.32
CA TYR A 46 -16.54 2.31 12.69
C TYR A 46 -16.37 3.81 12.99
N MET A 47 -16.05 4.17 14.23
CA MET A 47 -15.74 5.57 14.56
C MET A 47 -14.50 6.07 13.81
N GLY A 48 -13.48 5.21 13.64
CA GLY A 48 -12.32 5.51 12.81
C GLY A 48 -12.68 5.82 11.34
N SER A 49 -13.66 5.13 10.75
CA SER A 49 -14.11 5.44 9.38
C SER A 49 -14.85 6.78 9.32
N LYS A 50 -15.57 7.19 10.37
CA LYS A 50 -16.17 8.53 10.45
C LYS A 50 -15.11 9.63 10.58
N THR A 51 -14.04 9.39 11.34
CA THR A 51 -12.89 10.31 11.41
C THR A 51 -12.20 10.45 10.05
N LEU A 52 -12.09 9.36 9.28
CA LEU A 52 -11.53 9.43 7.92
C LEU A 52 -12.30 10.40 7.02
N ILE A 53 -13.63 10.43 7.08
CA ILE A 53 -14.45 11.38 6.31
C ILE A 53 -14.10 12.82 6.67
N GLN A 54 -13.89 13.12 7.95
CA GLN A 54 -13.46 14.46 8.40
C GLN A 54 -12.08 14.84 7.87
N ILE A 55 -11.13 13.90 7.91
CA ILE A 55 -9.78 14.09 7.37
C ILE A 55 -9.84 14.38 5.86
N ILE A 56 -10.72 13.69 5.12
CA ILE A 56 -10.93 13.92 3.70
C ILE A 56 -11.46 15.35 3.46
N GLU A 57 -12.46 15.81 4.23
CA GLU A 57 -12.98 17.17 4.14
C GLU A 57 -11.88 18.22 4.39
N ILE A 58 -11.04 18.01 5.41
CA ILE A 58 -9.89 18.87 5.71
C ILE A 58 -8.93 18.91 4.52
N CYS A 59 -8.57 17.75 3.95
CA CYS A 59 -7.65 17.68 2.82
C CYS A 59 -8.17 18.45 1.59
N ILE A 60 -9.46 18.33 1.28
CA ILE A 60 -10.11 19.06 0.19
C ILE A 60 -10.03 20.57 0.43
N ARG A 61 -10.39 21.04 1.63
CA ARG A 61 -10.34 22.47 2.00
C ARG A 61 -8.94 23.05 1.92
N LEU A 62 -7.95 22.26 2.34
CA LEU A 62 -6.53 22.60 2.26
C LEU A 62 -5.94 22.46 0.84
N ASN A 63 -6.74 22.02 -0.14
CA ASN A 63 -6.30 21.76 -1.52
C ASN A 63 -5.12 20.76 -1.59
N ILE A 64 -5.10 19.81 -0.66
CA ILE A 64 -4.20 18.66 -0.68
C ILE A 64 -4.72 17.72 -1.76
N LYS A 65 -3.82 17.27 -2.65
CA LYS A 65 -4.21 16.52 -3.85
C LYS A 65 -4.23 15.02 -3.66
N ILE A 66 -3.48 14.50 -2.69
CA ILE A 66 -3.36 13.07 -2.46
C ILE A 66 -3.42 12.79 -0.96
N LEU A 67 -4.33 11.89 -0.58
CA LEU A 67 -4.43 11.34 0.76
C LEU A 67 -4.27 9.82 0.66
N SER A 68 -3.30 9.26 1.37
CA SER A 68 -3.07 7.82 1.45
C SER A 68 -3.36 7.34 2.86
N VAL A 69 -4.22 6.34 3.03
CA VAL A 69 -4.61 5.85 4.36
C VAL A 69 -4.32 4.37 4.50
N PHE A 70 -3.72 3.98 5.62
CA PHE A 70 -3.46 2.59 5.92
C PHE A 70 -4.67 1.94 6.57
N SER A 71 -5.45 1.22 5.78
CA SER A 71 -6.74 0.67 6.21
C SER A 71 -6.62 -0.75 6.76
N LEU A 72 -5.89 -1.63 6.08
CA LEU A 72 -5.65 -3.00 6.55
C LEU A 72 -4.25 -3.50 6.15
N SER A 73 -3.47 -3.92 7.15
CA SER A 73 -2.16 -4.55 6.90
C SER A 73 -2.30 -6.05 6.70
N LEU A 74 -1.42 -6.66 5.89
CA LEU A 74 -1.27 -8.13 5.88
C LEU A 74 -0.90 -8.68 7.27
N LEU A 75 -0.21 -7.91 8.10
CA LEU A 75 0.11 -8.29 9.48
C LEU A 75 -1.14 -8.33 10.38
N ASN A 76 -2.27 -7.78 9.94
CA ASN A 76 -3.51 -7.81 10.72
C ASN A 76 -4.30 -9.11 10.54
N TYR A 77 -3.95 -9.97 9.57
CA TYR A 77 -4.60 -11.27 9.38
C TYR A 77 -4.38 -12.23 10.57
N ASN A 78 -3.41 -11.93 11.45
CA ASN A 78 -3.19 -12.66 12.70
C ASN A 78 -4.18 -12.27 13.83
N ARG A 79 -5.14 -11.37 13.57
CA ARG A 79 -6.20 -11.02 14.54
C ARG A 79 -7.32 -12.07 14.52
N SER A 80 -8.29 -11.93 15.42
CA SER A 80 -9.40 -12.90 15.48
C SER A 80 -10.22 -12.89 14.16
N PRO A 81 -10.78 -14.03 13.75
CA PRO A 81 -11.59 -14.12 12.52
C PRO A 81 -12.75 -13.12 12.49
N GLU A 82 -13.38 -12.88 13.63
CA GLU A 82 -14.50 -11.94 13.78
C GLU A 82 -14.06 -10.50 13.52
N GLU A 83 -12.88 -10.11 14.05
CA GLU A 83 -12.33 -8.78 13.81
C GLU A 83 -11.97 -8.59 12.33
N ILE A 84 -11.34 -9.59 11.70
CA ILE A 84 -11.00 -9.53 10.28
C ILE A 84 -12.24 -9.46 9.40
N HIS A 85 -13.25 -10.29 9.68
CA HIS A 85 -14.52 -10.24 8.96
C HIS A 85 -15.15 -8.85 9.05
N PHE A 86 -15.16 -8.27 10.26
CA PHE A 86 -15.69 -6.93 10.45
C PHE A 86 -14.90 -5.85 9.69
N LEU A 87 -13.56 -5.93 9.64
CA LEU A 87 -12.74 -4.97 8.90
C LEU A 87 -13.01 -5.03 7.40
N PHE A 88 -13.19 -6.22 6.84
CA PHE A 88 -13.62 -6.41 5.45
C PHE A 88 -15.01 -5.83 5.22
N TYR A 89 -15.97 -6.17 6.08
CA TYR A 89 -17.33 -5.67 6.00
C TYR A 89 -17.38 -4.15 6.05
N LEU A 90 -16.66 -3.52 6.99
CA LEU A 90 -16.61 -2.06 7.12
C LEU A 90 -16.01 -1.40 5.87
N ASN A 91 -14.98 -2.00 5.27
CA ASN A 91 -14.38 -1.47 4.05
C ASN A 91 -15.36 -1.53 2.87
N ILE A 92 -16.04 -2.66 2.70
CA ILE A 92 -17.08 -2.85 1.69
C ILE A 92 -18.23 -1.86 1.92
N LEU A 93 -18.66 -1.68 3.18
CA LEU A 93 -19.73 -0.76 3.56
C LEU A 93 -19.40 0.67 3.13
N VAL A 94 -18.18 1.13 3.40
CA VAL A 94 -17.71 2.46 2.98
C VAL A 94 -17.67 2.61 1.46
N LEU A 95 -17.30 1.55 0.72
CA LEU A 95 -17.18 1.62 -0.74
C LEU A 95 -18.52 1.50 -1.49
N ILE A 96 -19.51 0.80 -0.94
CA ILE A 96 -20.78 0.50 -1.63
C ILE A 96 -21.95 1.29 -1.07
N ASN A 97 -22.09 1.33 0.25
CA ASN A 97 -23.42 1.37 0.88
C ASN A 97 -23.71 2.67 1.63
N GLU A 98 -22.77 3.60 1.68
CA GLU A 98 -23.07 4.95 2.13
C GLU A 98 -23.43 5.79 0.91
N ASN A 99 -24.72 5.87 0.57
CA ASN A 99 -25.22 6.86 -0.39
C ASN A 99 -24.67 8.26 -0.08
N PHE A 100 -24.56 8.57 1.22
CA PHE A 100 -23.87 9.76 1.71
C PHE A 100 -22.41 9.84 1.25
N PHE A 101 -21.59 8.80 1.48
CA PHE A 101 -20.19 8.79 1.09
C PHE A 101 -20.03 8.84 -0.43
N PHE A 102 -20.84 8.11 -1.19
CA PHE A 102 -20.78 8.15 -2.65
C PHE A 102 -21.17 9.54 -3.19
N ASN A 103 -22.22 10.15 -2.65
CA ASN A 103 -22.59 11.53 -2.99
C ASN A 103 -21.47 12.50 -2.61
N PHE A 104 -20.91 12.38 -1.41
CA PHE A 104 -19.77 13.18 -0.96
C PHE A 104 -18.56 13.03 -1.88
N VAL A 105 -18.22 11.81 -2.30
CA VAL A 105 -17.15 11.49 -3.25
C VAL A 105 -17.41 12.15 -4.61
N LYS A 106 -18.64 12.10 -5.10
CA LYS A 106 -19.04 12.69 -6.38
C LYS A 106 -19.03 14.22 -6.34
N GLU A 107 -19.68 14.82 -5.35
CA GLU A 107 -19.77 16.26 -5.14
C GLU A 107 -18.38 16.90 -4.98
N ASN A 108 -17.49 16.22 -4.26
CA ASN A 108 -16.14 16.71 -4.04
C ASN A 108 -15.14 16.20 -5.08
N LYS A 109 -15.57 15.48 -6.13
CA LYS A 109 -14.71 14.89 -7.17
C LYS A 109 -13.48 14.17 -6.58
N ILE A 110 -13.73 13.15 -5.77
CA ILE A 110 -12.69 12.36 -5.10
C ILE A 110 -12.39 11.08 -5.87
N ARG A 111 -11.21 10.97 -6.46
CA ARG A 111 -10.75 9.73 -7.08
C ARG A 111 -10.36 8.72 -6.02
N ILE A 112 -10.95 7.53 -6.06
CA ILE A 112 -10.61 6.44 -5.14
C ILE A 112 -9.66 5.46 -5.82
N LYS A 113 -8.65 5.00 -5.08
CA LYS A 113 -7.77 3.90 -5.47
C LYS A 113 -7.54 2.95 -4.31
N ILE A 114 -7.57 1.65 -4.58
CA ILE A 114 -7.23 0.61 -3.61
C ILE A 114 -5.85 0.06 -3.93
N ILE A 115 -4.96 0.04 -2.94
CA ILE A 115 -3.57 -0.37 -3.11
C ILE A 115 -3.24 -1.50 -2.14
N GLY A 116 -2.86 -2.66 -2.68
CA GLY A 116 -2.38 -3.78 -1.90
C GLY A 116 -2.58 -5.11 -2.60
N ASN A 117 -2.47 -6.20 -1.85
CA ASN A 117 -2.51 -7.54 -2.41
C ASN A 117 -3.95 -8.06 -2.48
N LEU A 118 -4.57 -7.90 -3.65
CA LEU A 118 -5.96 -8.30 -3.89
C LEU A 118 -6.17 -9.82 -4.05
N SER A 119 -5.12 -10.64 -3.97
CA SER A 119 -5.27 -12.10 -3.90
C SER A 119 -5.94 -12.54 -2.59
N TYR A 120 -5.82 -11.73 -1.54
CA TYR A 120 -6.42 -11.97 -0.21
C TYR A 120 -7.90 -11.58 -0.12
N VAL A 121 -8.50 -11.06 -1.20
CA VAL A 121 -9.92 -10.71 -1.24
C VAL A 121 -10.65 -11.56 -2.26
N ASN A 122 -11.92 -11.84 -2.03
CA ASN A 122 -12.74 -12.66 -2.94
C ASN A 122 -13.12 -11.90 -4.22
N GLU A 123 -13.59 -12.63 -5.24
CA GLU A 123 -13.95 -12.06 -6.55
C GLU A 123 -15.02 -10.97 -6.48
N ASN A 124 -16.01 -11.14 -5.60
CA ASN A 124 -17.06 -10.14 -5.40
C ASN A 124 -16.47 -8.81 -4.93
N TYR A 125 -15.57 -8.85 -3.96
CA TYR A 125 -14.90 -7.65 -3.47
C TYR A 125 -14.00 -7.02 -4.55
N ARG A 126 -13.29 -7.82 -5.37
CA ARG A 126 -12.52 -7.27 -6.50
C ARG A 126 -13.41 -6.54 -7.51
N LYS A 127 -14.60 -7.07 -7.82
CA LYS A 127 -15.57 -6.39 -8.69
C LYS A 127 -16.01 -5.04 -8.11
N ILE A 128 -16.26 -5.00 -6.80
CA ILE A 128 -16.60 -3.76 -6.08
C ILE A 128 -15.48 -2.72 -6.20
N ILE A 129 -14.23 -3.15 -5.96
CA ILE A 129 -13.04 -2.30 -6.09
C ILE A 129 -12.91 -1.75 -7.52
N TYR A 130 -12.99 -2.62 -8.54
CA TYR A 130 -12.92 -2.22 -9.93
C TYR A 130 -14.00 -1.18 -10.29
N ASN A 131 -15.24 -1.44 -9.87
CA ASN A 131 -16.37 -0.56 -10.15
C ASN A 131 -16.18 0.84 -9.55
N ILE A 132 -15.70 0.96 -8.31
CA ILE A 132 -15.50 2.28 -7.68
C ILE A 132 -14.30 3.02 -8.27
N GLU A 133 -13.22 2.32 -8.60
CA GLU A 133 -12.05 2.93 -9.25
C GLU A 133 -12.39 3.46 -10.64
N GLU A 134 -13.13 2.70 -11.46
CA GLU A 134 -13.55 3.16 -12.79
C GLU A 134 -14.55 4.33 -12.70
N ARG A 135 -15.54 4.25 -11.81
CA ARG A 135 -16.52 5.34 -11.61
C ARG A 135 -15.88 6.67 -11.18
N THR A 136 -14.78 6.61 -10.44
CA THR A 136 -14.11 7.80 -9.88
C THR A 136 -12.83 8.18 -10.63
N LYS A 137 -12.49 7.46 -11.72
CA LYS A 137 -11.23 7.62 -12.47
C LYS A 137 -11.00 9.03 -13.02
N GLY A 138 -12.07 9.70 -13.45
CA GLY A 138 -12.04 11.06 -14.00
C GLY A 138 -12.09 12.18 -12.95
N PHE A 139 -12.17 11.84 -11.66
CA PHE A 139 -12.19 12.83 -10.59
C PHE A 139 -10.78 13.34 -10.27
N ASP A 140 -10.66 14.63 -9.96
CA ASP A 140 -9.38 15.36 -10.00
C ASP A 140 -9.13 16.28 -8.79
N ASN A 141 -10.11 16.42 -7.88
CA ASN A 141 -9.96 17.33 -6.75
C ASN A 141 -9.02 16.74 -5.67
N LEU A 142 -9.27 15.48 -5.28
CA LEU A 142 -8.47 14.70 -4.34
C LEU A 142 -8.35 13.25 -4.84
N THR A 143 -7.16 12.66 -4.77
CA THR A 143 -6.98 11.20 -4.90
C THR A 143 -6.86 10.58 -3.50
N LEU A 144 -7.80 9.71 -3.14
CA LEU A 144 -7.80 8.91 -1.93
C LEU A 144 -7.25 7.51 -2.24
N ASN A 145 -6.04 7.21 -1.79
CA ASN A 145 -5.45 5.88 -1.85
C ASN A 145 -5.73 5.13 -0.55
N ILE A 146 -6.48 4.04 -0.62
CA ILE A 146 -6.79 3.17 0.51
C ILE A 146 -5.87 1.96 0.42
N PHE A 147 -4.94 1.84 1.37
CA PHE A 147 -4.05 0.70 1.43
C PHE A 147 -4.73 -0.44 2.18
N PHE A 148 -5.05 -1.51 1.46
CA PHE A 148 -5.83 -2.64 1.95
C PHE A 148 -5.13 -3.95 1.62
N SER A 149 -5.02 -4.85 2.61
CA SER A 149 -4.20 -6.07 2.50
C SER A 149 -2.78 -5.74 2.02
N TYR A 150 -2.16 -4.75 2.65
CA TYR A 150 -0.87 -4.19 2.22
C TYR A 150 0.24 -4.32 3.28
N THR A 151 1.46 -4.62 2.83
CA THR A 151 2.71 -4.29 3.52
C THR A 151 3.75 -3.85 2.49
N SER A 152 4.66 -2.96 2.87
CA SER A 152 5.69 -2.45 1.98
C SER A 152 6.65 -3.56 1.55
N LYS A 153 7.01 -4.47 2.46
CA LYS A 153 7.78 -5.67 2.10
C LYS A 153 7.06 -6.55 1.07
N ASN A 154 5.74 -6.75 1.20
CA ASN A 154 5.01 -7.53 0.21
C ASN A 154 4.94 -6.83 -1.15
N GLU A 155 4.70 -5.51 -1.17
CA GLU A 155 4.76 -4.71 -2.40
C GLU A 155 6.13 -4.85 -3.09
N MET A 156 7.22 -4.75 -2.32
CA MET A 156 8.58 -4.90 -2.85
C MET A 156 8.84 -6.31 -3.36
N SER A 157 8.39 -7.36 -2.66
CA SER A 157 8.55 -8.75 -3.15
C SER A 157 7.77 -9.02 -4.42
N LEU A 158 6.59 -8.41 -4.58
CA LEU A 158 5.79 -8.53 -5.80
C LEU A 158 6.45 -7.81 -6.99
N CYS A 159 7.42 -6.92 -6.79
CA CYS A 159 8.13 -6.29 -7.92
C CYS A 159 9.01 -7.28 -8.70
N GLU A 160 9.37 -8.42 -8.11
CA GLU A 160 10.01 -9.54 -8.81
C GLU A 160 8.99 -10.30 -9.68
N PHE A 161 7.73 -10.36 -9.23
CA PHE A 161 6.63 -11.13 -9.83
C PHE A 161 5.45 -10.20 -10.16
N ASN A 162 5.49 -9.56 -11.33
CA ASN A 162 4.48 -8.67 -11.90
C ASN A 162 3.08 -8.77 -11.21
N PRO A 163 2.72 -7.85 -10.29
CA PRO A 163 1.62 -8.06 -9.33
C PRO A 163 0.23 -8.19 -9.95
N ASN A 164 0.02 -7.59 -11.13
CA ASN A 164 -1.25 -7.73 -11.86
C ASN A 164 -1.35 -9.06 -12.64
N LEU A 165 -0.24 -9.76 -12.81
CA LEU A 165 -0.18 -11.06 -13.51
C LEU A 165 -0.46 -12.23 -12.55
N TYR A 166 -0.37 -12.03 -11.23
CA TYR A 166 -0.51 -13.11 -10.25
C TYR A 166 -1.89 -13.80 -10.29
N TYR A 167 -2.95 -13.10 -10.71
CA TYR A 167 -4.29 -13.68 -10.82
C TYR A 167 -4.49 -14.46 -12.14
N ASP A 168 -4.13 -13.87 -13.28
CA ASP A 168 -4.34 -14.51 -14.57
C ASP A 168 -3.40 -15.72 -14.75
N THR A 169 -2.13 -15.60 -14.33
CA THR A 169 -1.16 -16.70 -14.42
C THR A 169 -1.50 -17.86 -13.49
N CYS A 170 -2.00 -17.61 -12.27
CA CYS A 170 -2.36 -18.70 -11.37
C CYS A 170 -3.70 -19.37 -11.72
N LYS A 171 -4.65 -18.65 -12.33
CA LYS A 171 -5.93 -19.24 -12.75
C LYS A 171 -5.73 -20.26 -13.88
N GLU A 172 -4.89 -19.93 -14.85
CA GLU A 172 -4.50 -20.84 -15.94
C GLU A 172 -3.64 -22.00 -15.40
N LEU A 173 -2.63 -21.72 -14.57
CA LEU A 173 -1.76 -22.76 -13.98
C LEU A 173 -2.49 -23.73 -13.03
N LEU A 174 -3.61 -23.34 -12.43
CA LEU A 174 -4.41 -24.21 -11.56
C LEU A 174 -5.43 -25.05 -12.35
N GLN A 175 -5.90 -24.58 -13.51
CA GLN A 175 -6.76 -25.36 -14.40
C GLN A 175 -5.95 -26.37 -15.24
N GLU A 176 -4.72 -26.04 -15.62
CA GLU A 176 -3.82 -26.95 -16.35
C GLU A 176 -3.26 -28.07 -15.47
N ARG A 177 -3.24 -27.92 -14.14
CA ARG A 177 -2.68 -28.92 -13.21
C ARG A 177 -3.75 -29.78 -12.54
N ASN A 178 -4.41 -30.62 -13.34
CA ASN A 178 -4.94 -31.90 -12.86
C ASN A 178 -3.76 -32.86 -12.56
N ILE A 179 -3.01 -32.66 -11.47
CA ILE A 179 -1.93 -33.59 -11.13
C ILE A 179 -2.00 -34.01 -9.66
N ASN A 180 -2.30 -35.31 -9.51
CA ASN A 180 -2.25 -36.12 -8.32
C ASN A 180 -0.93 -35.98 -7.56
N TYR A 181 -1.01 -35.89 -6.24
CA TYR A 181 0.15 -35.97 -5.36
C TYR A 181 0.77 -37.37 -5.41
N SER A 182 2.07 -37.45 -5.70
CA SER A 182 2.91 -38.50 -5.13
C SER A 182 4.23 -37.89 -4.65
N SER A 183 4.62 -38.30 -3.46
CA SER A 183 5.77 -37.87 -2.68
C SER A 183 7.04 -38.59 -3.15
N SER A 184 8.11 -37.85 -3.46
CA SER A 184 9.53 -38.16 -3.16
C SER A 184 10.48 -37.15 -3.83
N PRO A 185 11.63 -36.80 -3.22
CA PRO A 185 12.58 -35.80 -3.75
C PRO A 185 13.74 -36.44 -4.51
N ILE A 186 14.07 -35.98 -5.73
CA ILE A 186 15.31 -36.32 -6.43
C ILE A 186 15.88 -35.10 -7.19
N GLU A 187 17.20 -35.14 -7.31
CA GLU A 187 18.23 -34.14 -7.55
C GLU A 187 18.38 -33.59 -8.99
N LYS A 188 19.19 -32.52 -9.03
CA LYS A 188 19.92 -31.79 -10.08
C LYS A 188 20.11 -32.44 -11.47
N ASN A 189 20.06 -31.60 -12.51
CA ASN A 189 21.15 -31.26 -13.49
C ASN A 189 20.56 -30.36 -14.60
N GLN A 190 21.04 -29.13 -14.80
CA GLN A 190 22.14 -28.64 -15.69
C GLN A 190 21.72 -28.35 -17.15
N ASN A 191 22.22 -27.20 -17.66
CA ASN A 191 22.39 -26.76 -19.05
C ASN A 191 21.14 -26.13 -19.74
N ASP A 192 21.19 -25.07 -20.56
CA ASP A 192 22.26 -24.21 -21.09
C ASP A 192 21.65 -22.95 -21.78
N ASN A 193 22.49 -21.93 -21.99
CA ASN A 193 22.49 -20.93 -23.08
C ASN A 193 21.61 -19.65 -23.08
N GLU A 194 22.33 -18.53 -22.85
CA GLU A 194 22.45 -17.26 -23.62
C GLU A 194 21.22 -16.72 -24.40
N SER A 195 20.86 -15.44 -24.34
CA SER A 195 21.72 -14.36 -24.82
C SER A 195 21.13 -12.93 -24.62
N SER A 196 22.05 -11.98 -24.39
CA SER A 196 22.04 -10.57 -24.83
C SER A 196 21.00 -9.54 -24.32
N LYS A 197 21.47 -8.53 -23.55
CA LYS A 197 21.44 -7.10 -23.99
C LYS A 197 22.16 -6.13 -23.03
N LYS A 198 22.77 -5.13 -23.69
CA LYS A 198 23.89 -4.26 -23.31
C LYS A 198 23.66 -3.29 -22.15
N ILE A 199 24.79 -2.99 -21.51
CA ILE A 199 25.07 -2.15 -20.33
C ILE A 199 25.37 -0.71 -20.78
N ILE A 200 25.00 0.28 -19.95
CA ILE A 200 25.65 1.59 -19.91
C ILE A 200 26.39 1.70 -18.57
N ILE A 201 27.70 1.97 -18.69
CA ILE A 201 28.76 1.87 -17.68
C ILE A 201 28.85 3.19 -16.90
N ASN A 202 29.14 3.14 -15.59
CA ASN A 202 29.85 4.23 -14.90
C ASN A 202 30.82 3.67 -13.83
N GLU A 203 32.11 3.73 -14.20
CA GLU A 203 33.33 3.97 -13.42
C GLU A 203 33.62 3.20 -12.11
N LYS A 204 34.47 2.18 -12.33
CA LYS A 204 35.35 1.38 -11.46
C LYS A 204 35.91 2.04 -10.19
N LYS A 205 35.53 1.51 -9.03
CA LYS A 205 36.45 1.25 -7.91
C LYS A 205 36.58 -0.27 -7.75
N LYS A 206 37.74 -0.82 -8.11
CA LYS A 206 38.07 -2.25 -7.94
C LYS A 206 38.14 -2.60 -6.46
N PHE A 207 37.07 -3.16 -5.90
CA PHE A 207 37.13 -3.92 -4.65
C PHE A 207 37.58 -5.35 -4.99
N LYS A 208 38.88 -5.63 -4.79
CA LYS A 208 39.34 -7.02 -4.61
C LYS A 208 39.10 -7.35 -3.13
N ASN A 209 38.08 -8.15 -2.84
CA ASN A 209 38.03 -9.16 -1.76
C ASN A 209 36.58 -9.69 -1.63
N ASN A 210 36.44 -11.01 -1.51
CA ASN A 210 35.17 -11.71 -1.30
C ASN A 210 34.49 -11.17 -0.03
N ILE A 211 33.33 -10.52 -0.19
CA ILE A 211 32.56 -10.01 0.94
C ILE A 211 31.74 -11.18 1.50
N GLN A 212 32.09 -11.64 2.69
CA GLN A 212 31.31 -12.63 3.44
C GLN A 212 30.20 -11.90 4.20
N MET A 213 28.95 -12.24 3.89
CA MET A 213 27.77 -11.67 4.56
C MET A 213 27.07 -12.74 5.40
N LYS A 214 26.71 -12.38 6.64
CA LYS A 214 25.90 -13.22 7.52
C LYS A 214 24.42 -12.91 7.31
N CYS A 215 23.65 -13.90 6.87
CA CYS A 215 22.19 -13.83 6.77
C CYS A 215 21.55 -13.93 8.16
N TYR A 216 20.36 -13.36 8.31
CA TYR A 216 19.58 -13.43 9.54
C TYR A 216 19.20 -14.87 9.96
N CYS A 217 19.19 -15.83 9.04
CA CYS A 217 19.02 -17.25 9.36
C CYS A 217 20.30 -17.94 9.89
N GLY A 218 21.39 -17.18 10.08
CA GLY A 218 22.67 -17.69 10.57
C GLY A 218 23.61 -18.22 9.48
N LYS A 219 23.16 -18.33 8.23
CA LYS A 219 23.98 -18.81 7.10
C LYS A 219 24.89 -17.69 6.56
N TYR A 220 26.08 -18.06 6.12
CA TYR A 220 27.02 -17.15 5.46
C TYR A 220 26.91 -17.27 3.94
N PHE A 221 26.98 -16.14 3.25
CA PHE A 221 27.01 -16.06 1.80
C PHE A 221 28.27 -15.32 1.35
N TYR A 222 28.92 -15.83 0.30
CA TYR A 222 30.09 -15.21 -0.31
C TYR A 222 29.66 -14.54 -1.61
N LEU A 223 29.97 -13.25 -1.72
CA LEU A 223 29.81 -12.50 -2.96
C LEU A 223 31.09 -12.65 -3.78
N ASP A 224 31.06 -13.57 -4.75
CA ASP A 224 32.22 -13.93 -5.58
C ASP A 224 32.59 -12.84 -6.59
N ASP A 225 31.67 -11.92 -6.92
CA ASP A 225 31.92 -10.81 -7.84
C ASP A 225 30.99 -9.61 -7.53
N PRO A 226 31.49 -8.56 -6.85
CA PRO A 226 30.73 -7.34 -6.59
C PRO A 226 30.24 -6.65 -7.87
N GLU A 227 30.88 -6.87 -9.02
CA GLU A 227 30.46 -6.28 -10.30
C GLU A 227 29.22 -6.98 -10.89
N LYS A 228 28.83 -8.17 -10.39
CA LYS A 228 27.57 -8.86 -10.73
C LYS A 228 26.36 -8.34 -9.95
N LEU A 229 26.54 -7.49 -8.95
CA LEU A 229 25.43 -6.85 -8.24
C LEU A 229 24.77 -5.81 -9.14
N LYS A 230 23.78 -6.26 -9.92
CA LYS A 230 22.93 -5.35 -10.70
C LYS A 230 21.95 -4.67 -9.75
N ILE A 231 22.14 -3.37 -9.51
CA ILE A 231 21.10 -2.55 -8.87
C ILE A 231 19.97 -2.40 -9.88
N ILE A 232 18.93 -3.23 -9.74
CA ILE A 232 17.72 -3.12 -10.55
C ILE A 232 16.80 -2.11 -9.86
N ASN A 233 16.47 -1.02 -10.57
CA ASN A 233 15.49 -0.07 -10.09
C ASN A 233 14.08 -0.64 -10.30
N TYR A 234 13.49 -1.19 -9.24
CA TYR A 234 12.13 -1.75 -9.26
C TYR A 234 11.03 -0.70 -9.09
N HIS A 235 11.37 0.61 -9.07
CA HIS A 235 10.40 1.67 -8.80
C HIS A 235 9.14 1.57 -9.66
N ASP A 236 9.31 1.35 -10.97
CA ASP A 236 8.20 1.31 -11.93
C ASP A 236 7.28 0.09 -11.74
N LYS A 237 7.75 -0.93 -11.02
CA LYS A 237 7.00 -2.16 -10.72
C LYS A 237 6.25 -2.13 -9.39
N LEU A 238 6.48 -1.12 -8.55
CA LEU A 238 5.73 -0.94 -7.31
C LEU A 238 4.26 -0.64 -7.63
N LEU A 239 3.33 -1.14 -6.80
CA LEU A 239 1.91 -0.78 -6.88
C LEU A 239 1.71 0.75 -6.79
N THR A 240 2.62 1.40 -6.07
CA THR A 240 2.66 2.84 -5.82
C THR A 240 3.58 3.61 -6.76
N SER A 241 4.08 3.01 -7.85
CA SER A 241 5.02 3.66 -8.78
C SER A 241 4.55 5.01 -9.32
N LYS A 242 3.23 5.15 -9.52
CA LYS A 242 2.59 6.38 -9.99
C LYS A 242 2.28 7.39 -8.87
N LEU A 243 2.53 7.05 -7.61
CA LEU A 243 2.31 7.93 -6.46
C LEU A 243 3.58 8.73 -6.16
N PRO A 244 3.50 10.07 -6.03
CA PRO A 244 4.62 10.81 -5.51
C PRO A 244 4.88 10.40 -4.03
N PRO A 245 6.11 10.52 -3.55
CA PRO A 245 6.43 10.37 -2.12
C PRO A 245 5.53 11.24 -1.24
N PRO A 246 5.10 10.77 -0.05
CA PRO A 246 4.35 11.62 0.88
C PRO A 246 5.22 12.78 1.35
N ASN A 247 4.63 13.98 1.42
CA ASN A 247 5.26 15.12 2.08
C ASN A 247 5.26 14.91 3.60
N ILE A 248 4.18 14.31 4.12
CA ILE A 248 3.97 14.04 5.54
C ILE A 248 3.42 12.63 5.69
N LEU A 249 3.96 11.88 6.64
CA LEU A 249 3.37 10.64 7.13
C LEU A 249 2.98 10.84 8.60
N ILE A 250 1.70 10.63 8.90
CA ILE A 250 1.13 10.77 10.22
C ILE A 250 0.80 9.38 10.76
N ARG A 251 1.12 9.12 12.02
CA ARG A 251 0.59 7.98 12.75
C ARG A 251 -0.07 8.45 14.03
N THR A 252 -1.32 8.06 14.22
CA THR A 252 -2.08 8.37 15.43
C THR A 252 -1.70 7.43 16.58
N SER A 253 -2.22 7.70 17.79
CA SER A 253 -2.13 6.83 18.97
C SER A 253 -0.75 6.71 19.65
N GLY A 254 0.18 7.63 19.37
CA GLY A 254 1.45 7.77 20.11
C GLY A 254 2.55 6.76 19.74
N GLU A 255 2.31 5.90 18.75
CA GLU A 255 3.29 4.90 18.34
C GLU A 255 4.33 5.47 17.37
N HIS A 256 5.62 5.30 17.68
CA HIS A 256 6.74 5.78 16.85
C HIS A 256 7.32 4.69 15.93
N ARG A 257 6.49 4.10 15.06
CA ARG A 257 6.95 3.12 14.04
C ARG A 257 6.13 3.22 12.75
N LEU A 258 6.65 2.71 11.64
CA LEU A 258 5.96 2.71 10.34
C LEU A 258 5.06 1.48 10.11
N SER A 259 5.21 0.41 10.88
CA SER A 259 4.38 -0.81 10.74
C SER A 259 4.31 -1.36 9.31
N ASP A 260 5.45 -1.35 8.61
CA ASP A 260 5.55 -1.84 7.22
C ASP A 260 4.65 -1.08 6.23
N PHE A 261 4.44 0.21 6.49
CA PHE A 261 3.67 1.11 5.62
C PHE A 261 4.60 2.05 4.85
N MET A 262 4.50 2.03 3.53
CA MET A 262 5.20 2.94 2.60
C MET A 262 6.73 3.10 2.84
N LEU A 263 7.42 2.03 3.25
CA LEU A 263 8.84 2.09 3.64
C LEU A 263 9.73 2.61 2.50
N TYR A 264 9.45 2.20 1.26
CA TYR A 264 10.16 2.66 0.08
C TYR A 264 9.89 4.16 -0.15
N GLN A 265 8.63 4.55 -0.21
CA GLN A 265 8.17 5.87 -0.65
C GLN A 265 8.56 6.98 0.34
N VAL A 266 8.63 6.68 1.64
CA VAL A 266 9.08 7.64 2.67
C VAL A 266 10.58 7.92 2.59
N LYS A 267 11.39 6.95 2.12
CA LYS A 267 12.84 7.11 2.00
C LYS A 267 13.23 7.98 0.79
N PHE A 268 12.51 7.87 -0.31
CA PHE A 268 12.81 8.61 -1.53
C PHE A 268 12.18 10.00 -1.50
N LYS A 269 12.89 11.01 -1.00
CA LYS A 269 12.57 12.39 -1.37
C LYS A 269 13.04 12.60 -2.81
N LYS A 270 12.13 13.01 -3.72
CA LYS A 270 12.50 13.45 -5.07
C LYS A 270 13.63 14.46 -4.93
N LYS A 271 14.87 14.11 -5.31
CA LYS A 271 15.91 15.12 -5.54
C LYS A 271 15.32 16.04 -6.61
N LYS A 272 15.08 17.31 -6.28
CA LYS A 272 14.92 18.32 -7.32
C LYS A 272 16.26 18.31 -8.06
N ILE A 273 16.29 17.68 -9.23
CA ILE A 273 17.33 17.96 -10.21
C ILE A 273 17.07 19.43 -10.56
N LYS A 274 17.93 20.32 -10.04
CA LYS A 274 18.01 21.70 -10.50
C LYS A 274 18.71 21.70 -11.85
#